data_AF-A0A314ZT65-F1
#
_entry.id   AF-A0A314ZT65-F1
#
_cell.length_a   1.000
_cell.length_b   1.000
_cell.length_c   1.000
_cell.angle_alpha   90.00
_cell.angle_beta   90.00
_cell.angle_gamma   90.00
#
_symmetry.space_group_name_H-M   'P 1'
#
loop_
_entity.id
_entity.type
_entity.pdbx_description
1 polymer ?
#
loop_
_entity_poly.entity_id
_entity_poly.type
_entity_poly.pdbx_seq_one_letter_code
_entity_poly.pdbx_strand_id
1 'polypeptide(L)'
;MGSTEVATKPHAVCIPLPSQSHIKAMLKFAKLLHHRGFHITFVNTEFNHKRFLKSLGPNSLDGLPDFRFEAIPDSLPDSNEDTTQDGILLCESIRNNFLAPFHALLAKLNNDAIETSSNPAVTCIVSDGFMSTFTITHAAEEIGAL
;
A
#
# COMPACT_ATOMS: atom_id res chain seq x y z
N MET A 1 -14.08 -23.27 29.01
CA MET A 1 -12.95 -22.33 28.86
C MET A 1 -13.07 -21.76 27.45
N GLY A 2 -13.74 -20.61 27.31
CA GLY A 2 -13.92 -19.98 26.01
C GLY A 2 -12.59 -19.39 25.55
N SER A 3 -12.09 -19.83 24.40
CA SER A 3 -10.99 -19.20 23.70
C SER A 3 -11.43 -17.77 23.40
N THR A 4 -10.87 -16.78 24.10
CA THR A 4 -10.95 -15.40 23.66
C THR A 4 -10.18 -15.31 22.35
N GLU A 5 -10.87 -15.45 21.22
CA GLU A 5 -10.33 -14.96 19.95
C GLU A 5 -9.99 -13.49 20.17
N VAL A 6 -8.70 -13.17 20.13
CA VAL A 6 -8.26 -11.78 20.05
C VAL A 6 -8.82 -11.29 18.73
N ALA A 7 -9.88 -10.48 18.75
CA ALA A 7 -10.45 -9.90 17.54
C ALA A 7 -9.32 -9.16 16.80
N THR A 8 -8.84 -9.76 15.72
CA THR A 8 -7.74 -9.21 14.93
C THR A 8 -8.24 -7.96 14.23
N LYS A 9 -7.49 -6.86 14.35
CA LYS A 9 -7.84 -5.61 13.66
C LYS A 9 -7.91 -5.88 12.15
N PRO A 10 -8.95 -5.45 11.43
CA PRO A 10 -8.98 -5.60 9.98
C PRO A 10 -7.82 -4.80 9.36
N HIS A 11 -7.12 -5.39 8.40
CA HIS A 11 -5.96 -4.80 7.76
C HIS A 11 -6.32 -4.33 6.34
N ALA A 12 -6.26 -3.02 6.12
CA ALA A 12 -6.44 -2.41 4.82
C ALA A 12 -5.10 -2.01 4.19
N VAL A 13 -4.85 -2.51 2.98
CA VAL A 13 -3.78 -2.03 2.10
C VAL A 13 -4.36 -0.93 1.21
N CYS A 14 -3.90 0.31 1.39
CA CYS A 14 -4.36 1.46 0.62
C CYS A 14 -3.35 1.78 -0.49
N ILE A 15 -3.78 1.68 -1.75
CA ILE A 15 -2.92 1.92 -2.91
C ILE A 15 -3.49 3.05 -3.79
N PRO A 16 -2.97 4.29 -3.66
CA PRO A 16 -3.36 5.41 -4.50
C PRO A 16 -2.74 5.33 -5.90
N LEU A 17 -3.33 6.03 -6.86
CA LEU A 17 -2.59 6.44 -8.05
C LEU A 17 -1.40 7.32 -7.61
N PRO A 18 -0.17 7.12 -8.14
CA PRO A 18 1.04 7.83 -7.70
C PRO A 18 1.11 9.29 -8.21
N SER A 19 0.01 10.03 -8.08
CA SER A 19 -0.10 11.46 -8.34
C SER A 19 -0.47 12.21 -7.05
N GLN A 20 -0.01 13.46 -6.92
CA GLN A 20 -0.05 14.18 -5.64
C GLN A 20 -1.46 14.33 -5.05
N SER A 21 -2.47 14.62 -5.89
CA SER A 21 -3.86 14.79 -5.43
C SER A 21 -4.46 13.47 -4.94
N HIS A 22 -4.22 12.38 -5.66
CA HIS A 22 -4.70 11.05 -5.32
C HIS A 22 -4.05 10.51 -4.04
N ILE A 23 -2.73 10.66 -3.90
CA ILE A 23 -2.00 10.30 -2.67
C ILE A 23 -2.58 11.04 -1.46
N LYS A 24 -2.78 12.37 -1.57
CA LYS A 24 -3.34 13.17 -0.47
C LYS A 24 -4.76 12.75 -0.10
N ALA A 25 -5.61 12.49 -1.10
CA ALA A 25 -6.99 12.06 -0.87
C ALA A 25 -7.04 10.69 -0.18
N MET A 26 -6.31 9.71 -0.72
CA MET A 26 -6.21 8.36 -0.14
C MET A 26 -5.60 8.40 1.25
N LEU A 27 -4.59 9.23 1.50
CA LEU A 27 -3.97 9.32 2.84
C LEU A 27 -4.95 9.86 3.88
N LYS A 28 -5.80 10.83 3.52
CA LYS A 28 -6.88 11.29 4.40
C LYS A 28 -7.88 10.18 4.67
N PHE A 29 -8.24 9.41 3.65
CA PHE A 29 -9.15 8.28 3.79
C PHE A 29 -8.55 7.17 4.68
N ALA A 30 -7.30 6.80 4.45
CA ALA A 30 -6.57 5.83 5.25
C ALA A 30 -6.50 6.24 6.73
N LYS A 31 -6.28 7.53 7.03
CA LYS A 31 -6.34 8.06 8.40
C LYS A 31 -7.73 7.93 9.03
N LEU A 32 -8.80 8.08 8.24
CA LEU A 32 -10.17 7.85 8.73
C LEU A 32 -10.41 6.36 9.02
N LEU A 33 -9.95 5.46 8.16
CA LEU A 33 -10.04 4.01 8.40
C LEU A 33 -9.27 3.60 9.66
N HIS A 34 -8.05 4.11 9.81
CA HIS A 34 -7.22 3.91 11.01
C HIS A 34 -7.96 4.37 12.27
N HIS A 35 -8.57 5.56 12.24
CA HIS A 35 -9.38 6.07 13.34
C HIS A 35 -10.61 5.18 13.65
N ARG A 36 -11.09 4.39 12.67
CA ARG A 36 -12.17 3.40 12.85
C ARG A 36 -11.66 2.02 13.28
N GLY A 37 -10.37 1.87 13.56
CA GLY A 37 -9.78 0.65 14.13
C GLY A 37 -9.09 -0.27 13.13
N PHE A 38 -8.89 0.18 11.88
CA PHE A 38 -8.13 -0.60 10.89
C PHE A 38 -6.63 -0.52 11.15
N HIS A 39 -5.94 -1.63 10.93
CA HIS A 39 -4.52 -1.63 10.62
C HIS A 39 -4.34 -1.14 9.18
N ILE A 40 -3.48 -0.15 8.97
CA ILE A 40 -3.25 0.43 7.65
C ILE A 40 -1.83 0.12 7.17
N THR A 41 -1.75 -0.34 5.92
CA THR A 41 -0.53 -0.26 5.11
C THR A 41 -0.80 0.66 3.94
N PHE A 42 -0.12 1.81 3.90
CA PHE A 42 -0.22 2.77 2.81
C PHE A 42 0.92 2.56 1.82
N VAL A 43 0.58 2.27 0.56
CA VAL A 43 1.57 1.91 -0.47
C VAL A 43 1.93 3.15 -1.28
N ASN A 44 3.22 3.50 -1.30
CA ASN A 44 3.78 4.48 -2.22
C ASN A 44 4.51 3.76 -3.37
N THR A 45 4.83 4.50 -4.44
CA THR A 45 5.94 4.08 -5.30
C THR A 45 7.27 4.44 -4.65
N GLU A 46 8.35 3.73 -4.93
CA GLU A 46 9.68 4.06 -4.42
C GLU A 46 10.08 5.51 -4.75
N PHE A 47 9.76 5.99 -5.96
CA PHE A 47 9.98 7.38 -6.34
C PHE A 47 9.28 8.36 -5.39
N ASN A 48 7.99 8.17 -5.14
CA ASN A 48 7.23 9.05 -4.24
C ASN A 48 7.67 8.89 -2.78
N HIS A 49 8.01 7.68 -2.36
CA HIS A 49 8.51 7.40 -1.02
C HIS A 49 9.80 8.18 -0.75
N LYS A 50 10.80 8.08 -1.66
CA LYS A 50 12.05 8.84 -1.56
C LYS A 50 11.80 10.36 -1.57
N ARG A 51 10.94 10.84 -2.48
CA ARG A 51 10.56 12.26 -2.55
C ARG A 51 9.94 12.78 -1.25
N PHE A 52 9.12 11.98 -0.57
CA PHE A 52 8.58 12.33 0.75
C PHE A 52 9.67 12.39 1.81
N LEU A 53 10.56 11.40 1.88
CA LEU A 53 11.69 11.42 2.83
C LEU A 53 12.60 12.64 2.62
N LYS A 54 12.88 13.01 1.36
CA LYS A 54 13.66 14.21 1.04
C LYS A 54 12.98 15.51 1.44
N SER A 55 11.67 15.62 1.23
CA SER A 55 10.92 16.88 1.46
C SER A 55 10.41 17.06 2.89
N LEU A 56 10.09 15.97 3.59
CA LEU A 56 9.50 15.98 4.94
C LEU A 56 10.46 15.46 6.02
N GLY A 57 11.62 14.92 5.62
CA GLY A 57 12.64 14.37 6.52
C GLY A 57 12.65 12.84 6.59
N PRO A 58 13.77 12.24 7.04
CA PRO A 58 14.00 10.79 7.00
C PRO A 58 13.03 9.96 7.86
N ASN A 59 12.43 10.59 8.87
CA ASN A 59 11.51 9.93 9.80
C ASN A 59 10.03 10.17 9.45
N SER A 60 9.75 10.84 8.33
CA SER A 60 8.40 11.27 7.96
C SER A 60 7.45 10.10 7.62
N LEU A 61 8.02 8.93 7.35
CA LEU A 61 7.29 7.71 7.00
C LEU A 61 7.44 6.60 8.04
N ASP A 62 7.98 6.89 9.24
CA ASP A 62 8.12 5.93 10.35
C ASP A 62 6.75 5.42 10.87
N GLY A 63 5.66 6.12 10.53
CA GLY A 63 4.30 5.66 10.77
C GLY A 63 3.93 5.51 12.25
N LEU A 64 2.97 4.63 12.52
CA LEU A 64 2.53 4.16 13.84
C LEU A 64 2.52 2.61 13.81
N PRO A 65 2.47 1.93 14.97
CA PRO A 65 2.43 0.46 15.00
C PRO A 65 1.34 -0.16 14.13
N ASP A 66 0.20 0.52 13.98
CA ASP A 66 -0.94 0.11 13.15
C ASP A 66 -1.19 1.03 11.94
N PHE A 67 -0.23 1.88 11.59
CA PHE A 67 -0.23 2.69 10.38
C PHE A 67 1.17 2.72 9.76
N ARG A 68 1.44 1.87 8.77
CA ARG A 68 2.75 1.77 8.13
C ARG A 68 2.74 2.30 6.69
N PHE A 69 3.89 2.74 6.23
CA PHE A 69 4.13 3.07 4.83
C PHE A 69 5.05 2.01 4.21
N GLU A 70 4.66 1.49 3.05
CA GLU A 70 5.46 0.57 2.25
C GLU A 70 5.68 1.17 0.86
N ALA A 71 6.65 0.63 0.12
CA ALA A 71 6.94 1.07 -1.23
C ALA A 71 7.02 -0.11 -2.20
N ILE A 72 6.55 0.12 -3.42
CA ILE A 72 6.78 -0.77 -4.57
C ILE A 72 7.53 -0.03 -5.68
N PRO A 73 8.39 -0.70 -6.46
CA PRO A 73 9.02 -0.10 -7.62
C PRO A 73 7.97 0.31 -8.65
N ASP A 74 8.15 1.49 -9.26
CA ASP A 74 7.34 1.94 -10.38
C ASP A 74 7.89 1.52 -11.74
N SER A 75 8.99 0.77 -11.76
CA SER A 75 9.66 0.21 -12.97
C SER A 75 9.93 1.24 -14.06
N LEU A 76 10.06 2.51 -13.68
CA LEU A 76 10.52 3.57 -14.57
C LEU A 76 12.04 3.74 -14.48
N PRO A 77 12.69 4.29 -15.52
CA PRO A 77 14.09 4.66 -15.42
C PRO A 77 14.32 5.58 -14.22
N ASP A 78 15.43 5.36 -13.51
CA ASP A 78 15.82 6.21 -12.40
C ASP A 78 15.84 7.68 -12.85
N SER A 79 14.99 8.48 -12.21
CA SER A 79 14.90 9.91 -12.42
C SER A 79 15.14 10.60 -11.08
N ASN A 80 15.71 11.81 -11.13
CA ASN A 80 15.86 12.61 -9.91
C ASN A 80 14.48 12.85 -9.30
N GLU A 81 14.36 12.73 -7.98
CA GLU A 81 13.13 12.94 -7.19
C GLU A 81 12.48 14.31 -7.39
N ASP A 82 13.23 15.30 -7.89
CA ASP A 82 12.71 16.64 -8.22
C ASP A 82 12.04 16.70 -9.60
N THR A 83 12.10 15.62 -10.39
CA THR A 83 11.56 15.56 -11.75
C THR A 83 10.04 15.36 -11.72
N THR A 84 9.36 15.82 -12.78
CA THR A 84 7.97 15.44 -13.03
C THR A 84 7.97 14.10 -13.77
N GLN A 85 7.34 13.07 -13.21
CA GLN A 85 7.22 11.79 -13.90
C GLN A 85 6.37 11.93 -15.16
N ASP A 86 6.80 11.25 -16.23
CA ASP A 86 6.02 11.15 -17.45
C ASP A 86 4.77 10.31 -17.18
N GLY A 87 3.60 10.95 -17.31
CA GLY A 87 2.31 10.30 -17.04
C GLY A 87 1.99 9.14 -17.98
N ILE A 88 2.47 9.18 -19.23
CA ILE A 88 2.25 8.10 -20.19
C ILE A 88 3.07 6.89 -19.78
N LEU A 89 4.38 7.07 -19.53
CA LEU A 89 5.25 5.98 -19.08
C LEU A 89 4.76 5.38 -17.75
N LEU A 90 4.30 6.23 -16.83
CA LEU A 90 3.71 5.77 -15.57
C LEU A 90 2.45 4.94 -15.80
N CYS A 91 1.54 5.36 -16.67
CA CYS A 91 0.35 4.58 -17.02
C CYS A 91 0.70 3.24 -17.68
N GLU A 92 1.71 3.20 -18.55
CA GLU A 92 2.20 1.94 -19.13
C GLU A 92 2.80 1.03 -18.07
N SER A 93 3.56 1.59 -17.14
CA SER A 93 4.18 0.83 -16.06
C SER A 93 3.15 0.27 -15.08
N ILE A 94 2.15 1.07 -14.68
CA ILE A 94 1.02 0.61 -13.86
C ILE A 94 0.33 -0.61 -14.48
N ARG A 95 0.12 -0.58 -15.80
CA ARG A 95 -0.55 -1.66 -16.52
C ARG A 95 0.30 -2.94 -16.61
N ASN A 96 1.61 -2.80 -16.80
CA ASN A 96 2.46 -3.92 -17.21
C ASN A 96 3.35 -4.46 -16.09
N ASN A 97 3.73 -3.62 -15.12
CA ASN A 97 4.85 -3.91 -14.21
C ASN A 97 4.45 -3.93 -12.72
N PHE A 98 3.32 -3.32 -12.33
CA PHE A 98 2.96 -3.17 -10.91
C PHE A 98 2.40 -4.45 -10.26
N LEU A 99 1.90 -5.40 -11.06
CA LEU A 99 1.28 -6.63 -10.54
C LEU A 99 2.23 -7.45 -9.68
N ALA A 100 3.42 -7.79 -10.22
CA ALA A 100 4.36 -8.67 -9.52
C ALA A 100 4.91 -8.05 -8.22
N PRO A 101 5.36 -6.78 -8.18
CA PRO A 101 5.78 -6.14 -6.95
C PRO A 101 4.65 -6.01 -5.92
N PHE A 102 3.42 -5.74 -6.37
CA PHE A 102 2.28 -5.66 -5.48
C PHE A 102 1.94 -7.01 -4.85
N HIS A 103 1.95 -8.11 -5.61
CA HIS A 103 1.79 -9.47 -5.07
C HIS A 103 2.90 -9.82 -4.07
N ALA A 104 4.15 -9.47 -4.38
CA ALA A 104 5.27 -9.72 -3.47
C ALA A 104 5.09 -8.96 -2.14
N LEU A 105 4.60 -7.72 -2.19
CA LEU A 105 4.27 -6.94 -0.99
C LEU A 105 3.15 -7.61 -0.17
N LEU A 106 2.07 -8.05 -0.80
CA LEU A 106 0.97 -8.72 -0.09
C LEU A 106 1.43 -10.02 0.57
N ALA A 107 2.23 -10.83 -0.13
CA ALA A 107 2.82 -12.05 0.42
C ALA A 107 3.72 -11.75 1.62
N LYS A 108 4.57 -10.71 1.54
CA LYS A 108 5.39 -10.23 2.67
C LYS A 108 4.50 -9.87 3.87
N LEU A 109 3.47 -9.05 3.68
CA LEU A 109 2.59 -8.60 4.76
C LEU A 109 1.86 -9.76 5.45
N ASN A 110 1.43 -10.77 4.68
CA ASN A 110 0.76 -11.95 5.23
C ASN A 110 1.74 -12.88 5.96
N ASN A 111 2.97 -13.03 5.46
CA ASN A 111 4.01 -13.78 6.17
C ASN A 111 4.42 -13.09 7.48
N ASP A 112 4.57 -11.76 7.46
CA ASP A 112 4.86 -10.98 8.66
C ASP A 112 3.78 -11.17 9.73
N ALA A 113 2.52 -11.35 9.34
CA ALA A 113 1.42 -11.63 10.27
C ALA A 113 1.50 -13.03 10.92
N ILE A 114 2.10 -13.99 10.23
CA ILE A 114 2.34 -15.35 10.76
C ILE A 114 3.51 -15.33 11.74
N GLU A 115 4.59 -14.62 11.40
CA GLU A 115 5.81 -14.56 12.21
C GLU A 115 5.67 -13.65 13.43
N THR A 116 4.97 -12.51 13.26
CA THR A 116 4.79 -11.50 14.30
C THR A 116 3.33 -11.42 14.68
N SER A 117 2.97 -12.00 15.83
CA SER A 117 1.60 -11.94 16.39
C SER A 117 1.07 -10.51 16.65
N SER A 118 1.91 -9.49 16.43
CA SER A 118 1.55 -8.08 16.49
C SER A 118 0.87 -7.55 15.22
N ASN A 119 1.04 -8.20 14.07
CA ASN A 119 0.56 -7.69 12.78
C ASN A 119 -0.60 -8.55 12.23
N PRO A 120 -1.77 -7.97 11.91
CA PRO A 120 -2.86 -8.73 11.29
C PRO A 120 -2.57 -9.01 9.80
N ALA A 121 -3.04 -10.17 9.31
CA ALA A 121 -3.02 -10.50 7.89
C ALA A 121 -3.89 -9.53 7.08
N VAL A 122 -3.57 -9.34 5.80
CA VAL A 122 -4.31 -8.43 4.91
C VAL A 122 -5.74 -8.94 4.73
N THR A 123 -6.74 -8.12 5.08
CA THR A 123 -8.16 -8.49 4.96
C THR A 123 -8.86 -7.75 3.82
N CYS A 124 -8.33 -6.60 3.38
CA CYS A 124 -8.91 -5.85 2.27
C CYS A 124 -7.88 -4.95 1.57
N ILE A 125 -8.18 -4.65 0.31
CA ILE A 125 -7.40 -3.73 -0.53
C ILE A 125 -8.31 -2.55 -0.88
N VAL A 126 -7.85 -1.34 -0.58
CA VAL A 126 -8.49 -0.09 -1.00
C VAL A 126 -7.66 0.47 -2.15
N SER A 127 -8.18 0.31 -3.37
CA SER A 127 -7.49 0.67 -4.60
C SER A 127 -8.06 1.93 -5.23
N ASP A 128 -7.18 2.77 -5.75
CA ASP A 128 -7.56 3.82 -6.69
C ASP A 128 -8.11 3.20 -8.00
N GLY A 129 -9.11 3.83 -8.60
CA GLY A 129 -9.72 3.33 -9.83
C GLY A 129 -8.74 3.15 -10.99
N PHE A 130 -7.67 3.95 -11.07
CA PHE A 130 -6.63 3.79 -12.10
C PHE A 130 -5.66 2.64 -11.81
N MET A 131 -5.64 2.15 -10.56
CA MET A 131 -4.78 1.05 -10.11
C MET A 131 -5.52 -0.31 -10.17
N SER A 132 -6.81 -0.30 -10.53
CA SER A 132 -7.66 -1.47 -10.50
C SER A 132 -7.21 -2.60 -11.44
N THR A 133 -6.45 -2.27 -12.49
CA THR A 133 -6.00 -3.23 -13.52
C THR A 133 -5.15 -4.37 -12.96
N PHE A 134 -4.40 -4.13 -11.89
CA PHE A 134 -3.58 -5.16 -11.26
C PHE A 134 -4.08 -5.53 -9.86
N THR A 135 -4.77 -4.63 -9.15
CA THR A 135 -5.27 -4.94 -7.80
C THR A 135 -6.49 -5.87 -7.80
N ILE A 136 -7.30 -5.87 -8.87
CA ILE A 136 -8.46 -6.77 -8.99
C ILE A 136 -8.04 -8.21 -9.27
N THR A 137 -6.97 -8.41 -10.07
CA THR A 137 -6.44 -9.73 -10.39
C THR A 137 -6.09 -10.52 -9.12
N HIS A 138 -5.51 -9.85 -8.11
CA HIS A 138 -5.24 -10.46 -6.81
C HIS A 138 -6.51 -10.78 -6.00
N ALA A 139 -7.49 -9.87 -5.97
CA ALA A 139 -8.75 -10.09 -5.25
C ALA A 139 -9.55 -11.27 -5.81
N ALA A 140 -9.48 -11.50 -7.12
CA ALA A 140 -10.12 -12.63 -7.78
C ALA A 140 -9.38 -13.97 -7.56
N GLU A 141 -8.07 -13.96 -7.36
CA GLU A 141 -7.26 -15.19 -7.19
C GLU A 141 -7.12 -15.65 -5.73
N GLU A 142 -7.09 -14.73 -4.75
CA GLU A 142 -6.74 -15.07 -3.34
C GLU A 142 -7.79 -14.63 -2.31
N ILE A 143 -8.63 -13.63 -2.60
CA ILE A 143 -9.65 -13.12 -1.64
C ILE A 143 -11.04 -13.75 -1.91
N GLY A 144 -11.13 -14.61 -2.93
CA GLY A 144 -12.35 -15.30 -3.40
C GLY A 144 -12.56 -16.73 -2.89
N ALA A 145 -12.17 -17.02 -1.64
CA ALA A 145 -12.60 -18.23 -0.92
C ALA A 145 -13.25 -17.87 0.44
N LEU A 146 -14.26 -17.01 0.40
CA LEU A 146 -15.26 -16.82 1.46
C LEU A 146 -16.65 -16.67 0.85
#